data_AF-A0A3Q9WL97-F1
#
_entry.id   AF-A0A3Q9WL97-F1
#
_cell.length_a   1.000
_cell.length_b   1.000
_cell.length_c   1.000
_cell.angle_alpha   90.00
_cell.angle_beta   90.00
_cell.angle_gamma   90.00
#
_symmetry.space_group_name_H-M   'P 1'
#
loop_
_entity.id
_entity.type
_entity.pdbx_description
1 polymer ?
#
loop_
_entity_poly.entity_id
_entity_poly.type
_entity_poly.pdbx_seq_one_letter_code
_entity_poly.pdbx_strand_id
1 'polypeptide(L)'
;MINRAQAGGQQERGDRVATAAGTALRWSAWLVGLFIVVLLAVGAWLLLGSSEPPARVYSPSEQAQLDAEGRYRGLAADARAAAAADPALAERLTAIASDLEAQAAAVSLPRPPAGAPAGKDGATGASPPAPTSGAPTSAAPAPSSTAAPADPVRLLAMLRDSSLRSLSDAVDAEPGPARVLASAGANQWRQAVLLGAALGVGTELPAADAMTADDLGPEQGPSVGPAGSATPSSEPAASGGVASRDAASGPTGAGPARPEDCAGTPLGPAADRQALLGATRAEEQARYGYEVAAALLPDPAPALALSAAHRAAADTAAERLAALCETAAPRRRVTPSDRPSAPIRVPPCANSNRTTPSSMRASSPRSAPPSGPGPSRP
;
A
#
# COMPACT_ATOMS: atom_id res chain seq x y z
N MET A 1 61.16 -3.24 -76.15
CA MET A 1 60.92 -3.71 -77.53
C MET A 1 59.45 -3.58 -77.84
N ILE A 2 59.17 -2.94 -78.98
CA ILE A 2 57.93 -2.98 -79.79
C ILE A 2 56.70 -2.20 -79.26
N ASN A 3 56.55 -1.04 -79.90
CA ASN A 3 55.36 -0.22 -80.11
C ASN A 3 54.13 -1.02 -80.59
N ARG A 4 52.92 -0.57 -80.25
CA ARG A 4 51.90 -0.25 -81.26
C ARG A 4 50.81 0.66 -80.71
N ALA A 5 50.62 1.77 -81.42
CA ALA A 5 49.54 2.71 -81.29
C ALA A 5 48.19 2.05 -81.62
N GLN A 6 47.14 2.44 -80.91
CA GLN A 6 45.76 2.23 -81.32
C GLN A 6 44.99 3.53 -81.16
N ALA A 7 45.08 4.34 -82.21
CA ALA A 7 44.11 5.38 -82.53
C ALA A 7 42.95 4.71 -83.28
N GLY A 8 41.73 4.98 -82.85
CA GLY A 8 40.54 4.62 -83.63
C GLY A 8 39.29 4.47 -82.77
N GLY A 9 38.28 5.31 -83.06
CA GLY A 9 36.89 4.94 -82.77
C GLY A 9 36.13 5.81 -81.78
N GLN A 10 36.24 7.15 -81.89
CA GLN A 10 35.37 8.10 -81.18
C GLN A 10 33.96 8.24 -81.83
N GLN A 11 33.31 7.13 -82.21
CA GLN A 11 32.12 7.19 -83.09
C GLN A 11 30.93 6.30 -82.67
N GLU A 12 30.79 5.99 -81.38
CA GLU A 12 29.61 5.27 -80.85
C GLU A 12 28.95 5.95 -79.64
N ARG A 13 29.02 7.29 -79.54
CA ARG A 13 28.33 8.04 -78.47
C ARG A 13 27.05 8.77 -78.89
N GLY A 14 26.61 8.62 -80.15
CA GLY A 14 25.46 9.35 -80.69
C GLY A 14 24.07 8.72 -80.45
N ASP A 15 23.94 7.39 -80.48
CA ASP A 15 22.62 6.75 -80.61
C ASP A 15 22.04 6.10 -79.34
N ARG A 16 22.74 6.16 -78.20
CA ARG A 16 22.26 5.57 -76.93
C ARG A 16 21.55 6.54 -75.99
N VAL A 17 21.16 7.73 -76.46
CA VAL A 17 20.51 8.74 -75.61
C VAL A 17 19.02 8.90 -75.92
N ALA A 18 18.53 8.41 -77.06
CA ALA A 18 17.12 8.55 -77.45
C ALA A 18 16.19 7.43 -76.90
N THR A 19 16.71 6.27 -76.50
CA THR A 19 15.93 5.13 -75.97
C THR A 19 15.93 4.99 -74.45
N ALA A 20 16.57 5.91 -73.71
CA ALA A 20 16.55 5.93 -72.24
C ALA A 20 15.42 6.79 -71.63
N ALA A 21 14.81 7.69 -72.43
CA ALA A 21 13.77 8.59 -71.94
C ALA A 21 12.38 7.91 -71.80
N GLY A 22 12.10 6.88 -72.61
CA GLY A 22 10.81 6.18 -72.61
C GLY A 22 10.63 5.18 -71.45
N THR A 23 11.71 4.59 -70.96
CA THR A 23 11.68 3.64 -69.83
C THR A 23 11.55 4.35 -68.49
N ALA A 24 12.10 5.55 -68.34
CA ALA A 24 11.98 6.36 -67.13
C ALA A 24 10.51 6.74 -66.82
N LEU A 25 9.73 7.11 -67.84
CA LEU A 25 8.31 7.44 -67.70
C LEU A 25 7.46 6.22 -67.30
N ARG A 26 7.70 5.03 -67.89
CA ARG A 26 6.99 3.79 -67.49
C ARG A 26 7.32 3.35 -66.06
N TRP A 27 8.57 3.51 -65.62
CA TRP A 27 8.96 3.20 -64.25
C TRP A 27 8.31 4.14 -63.24
N SER A 28 8.21 5.42 -63.55
CA SER A 28 7.56 6.40 -62.67
C SER A 28 6.06 6.10 -62.46
N ALA A 29 5.34 5.77 -63.52
CA ALA A 29 3.91 5.42 -63.44
C ALA A 29 3.68 4.15 -62.62
N TRP A 30 4.57 3.15 -62.73
CA TRP A 30 4.50 1.92 -61.95
C TRP A 30 4.74 2.17 -60.44
N LEU A 31 5.72 3.00 -60.09
CA LEU A 31 5.99 3.36 -58.70
C LEU A 31 4.85 4.16 -58.07
N VAL A 32 4.25 5.10 -58.81
CA VAL A 32 3.08 5.86 -58.33
C VAL A 32 1.89 4.93 -58.09
N GLY A 33 1.62 4.00 -59.02
CA GLY A 33 0.56 3.00 -58.82
C GLY A 33 0.79 2.13 -57.60
N LEU A 34 2.02 1.65 -57.39
CA LEU A 34 2.38 0.83 -56.22
C LEU A 34 2.23 1.62 -54.92
N PHE A 35 2.66 2.88 -54.91
CA PHE A 35 2.51 3.77 -53.75
C PHE A 35 1.04 4.01 -53.39
N ILE A 36 0.17 4.21 -54.39
CA ILE A 36 -1.28 4.34 -54.18
C ILE A 36 -1.87 3.05 -53.60
N VAL A 37 -1.47 1.88 -54.10
CA VAL A 37 -1.94 0.59 -53.57
C VAL A 37 -1.48 0.39 -52.12
N VAL A 38 -0.24 0.75 -51.78
CA VAL A 38 0.26 0.70 -50.40
C VAL A 38 -0.50 1.68 -49.50
N LEU A 39 -0.76 2.92 -49.95
CA LEU A 39 -1.56 3.89 -49.20
C LEU A 39 -3.00 3.41 -49.00
N LEU A 40 -3.61 2.76 -49.99
CA LEU A 40 -4.94 2.19 -49.87
C LEU A 40 -4.94 0.97 -48.95
N ALA A 41 -3.92 0.13 -48.97
CA ALA A 41 -3.78 -1.00 -48.06
C ALA A 41 -3.57 -0.54 -46.62
N VAL A 42 -2.72 0.46 -46.39
CA VAL A 42 -2.49 1.06 -45.06
C VAL A 42 -3.75 1.80 -44.59
N GLY A 43 -4.40 2.57 -45.46
CA GLY A 43 -5.65 3.25 -45.15
C GLY A 43 -6.77 2.27 -44.83
N ALA A 44 -6.98 1.23 -45.63
CA ALA A 44 -7.95 0.18 -45.35
C ALA A 44 -7.61 -0.58 -44.07
N TRP A 45 -6.33 -0.83 -43.79
CA TRP A 45 -5.91 -1.46 -42.54
C TRP A 45 -6.13 -0.54 -41.33
N LEU A 46 -6.00 0.78 -41.48
CA LEU A 46 -6.33 1.73 -40.41
C LEU A 46 -7.85 1.93 -40.24
N LEU A 47 -8.64 1.79 -41.31
CA LEU A 47 -10.11 1.88 -41.24
C LEU A 47 -10.79 0.59 -40.75
N LEU A 48 -10.21 -0.58 -41.01
CA LEU A 48 -10.75 -1.87 -40.55
C LEU A 48 -10.01 -2.43 -39.33
N GLY A 49 -8.77 -2.02 -39.10
CA GLY A 49 -7.90 -2.53 -38.05
C GLY A 49 -7.91 -1.62 -36.84
N SER A 50 -8.95 -1.77 -36.03
CA SER A 50 -8.99 -1.62 -34.57
C SER A 50 -10.37 -1.14 -34.16
N SER A 51 -11.36 -2.01 -34.31
CA SER A 51 -12.40 -2.08 -33.28
C SER A 51 -11.73 -2.61 -32.00
N GLU A 52 -10.85 -1.79 -31.43
CA GLU A 52 -10.29 -2.01 -30.12
C GLU A 52 -11.51 -2.07 -29.20
N PRO A 53 -11.75 -3.22 -28.53
CA PRO A 53 -12.91 -3.36 -27.68
C PRO A 53 -12.90 -2.16 -26.72
N PRO A 54 -14.02 -1.44 -26.58
CA PRO A 54 -14.05 -0.22 -25.79
C PRO A 54 -13.40 -0.52 -24.44
N ALA A 55 -12.36 0.26 -24.10
CA ALA A 55 -11.60 0.04 -22.87
C ALA A 55 -12.60 -0.11 -21.72
N ARG A 56 -12.44 -1.20 -20.95
CA ARG A 56 -13.34 -1.46 -19.83
C ARG A 56 -13.28 -0.25 -18.90
N VAL A 57 -14.42 0.42 -18.72
CA VAL A 57 -14.53 1.53 -17.78
C VAL A 57 -14.61 0.92 -16.39
N TYR A 58 -13.54 1.10 -15.62
CA TYR A 58 -13.48 0.67 -14.22
C TYR A 58 -14.21 1.67 -13.34
N SER A 59 -14.94 1.17 -12.35
CA SER A 59 -15.44 1.99 -11.25
C SER A 59 -14.27 2.55 -10.42
N PRO A 60 -14.46 3.64 -9.66
CA PRO A 60 -13.41 4.19 -8.80
C PRO A 60 -12.82 3.16 -7.81
N SER A 61 -13.65 2.28 -7.26
CA SER A 61 -13.23 1.21 -6.35
C SER A 61 -12.39 0.13 -7.05
N GLU A 62 -12.78 -0.27 -8.27
CA GLU A 62 -11.99 -1.19 -9.09
C GLU A 62 -10.64 -0.58 -9.50
N GLN A 63 -10.62 0.71 -9.83
CA GLN A 63 -9.38 1.42 -10.14
C GLN A 63 -8.44 1.45 -8.92
N ALA A 64 -8.97 1.77 -7.73
CA ALA A 64 -8.20 1.74 -6.48
C ALA A 64 -7.63 0.35 -6.18
N GLN A 65 -8.39 -0.72 -6.46
CA GLN A 65 -7.90 -2.10 -6.33
C GLN A 65 -6.77 -2.44 -7.31
N LEU A 66 -6.88 -2.02 -8.57
CA LEU A 66 -5.82 -2.22 -9.57
C LEU A 66 -4.55 -1.44 -9.22
N ASP A 67 -4.71 -0.20 -8.75
CA ASP A 67 -3.59 0.62 -8.32
C ASP A 67 -2.91 0.00 -7.07
N ALA A 68 -3.70 -0.50 -6.12
CA ALA A 68 -3.21 -1.25 -4.95
C ALA A 68 -2.48 -2.54 -5.36
N GLU A 69 -3.03 -3.34 -6.28
CA GLU A 69 -2.41 -4.55 -6.82
C GLU A 69 -1.03 -4.24 -7.42
N GLY A 70 -0.93 -3.19 -8.24
CA GLY A 70 0.32 -2.73 -8.84
C GLY A 70 1.34 -2.30 -7.79
N ARG A 71 0.93 -1.48 -6.82
CA ARG A 71 1.79 -1.01 -5.73
C ARG A 71 2.31 -2.16 -4.87
N TYR A 72 1.45 -3.11 -4.49
CA TYR A 72 1.85 -4.23 -3.63
C TYR A 72 2.84 -5.16 -4.34
N ARG A 73 2.64 -5.43 -5.64
CA ARG A 73 3.63 -6.18 -6.43
C ARG A 73 4.97 -5.45 -6.57
N GLY A 74 4.93 -4.13 -6.77
CA GLY A 74 6.14 -3.30 -6.79
C GLY A 74 6.91 -3.40 -5.48
N LEU A 75 6.23 -3.22 -4.34
CA LEU A 75 6.83 -3.35 -3.01
C LEU A 75 7.37 -4.75 -2.73
N ALA A 76 6.68 -5.80 -3.20
CA ALA A 76 7.17 -7.17 -3.06
C ALA A 76 8.48 -7.39 -3.84
N ALA A 77 8.59 -6.83 -5.05
CA ALA A 77 9.82 -6.87 -5.84
C ALA A 77 10.95 -6.09 -5.15
N ASP A 78 10.67 -4.89 -4.63
CA ASP A 78 11.63 -4.08 -3.88
C ASP A 78 12.10 -4.79 -2.60
N ALA A 79 11.20 -5.45 -1.88
CA ALA A 79 11.52 -6.23 -0.69
C ALA A 79 12.46 -7.41 -1.01
N ARG A 80 12.26 -8.11 -2.14
CA ARG A 80 13.19 -9.16 -2.59
C ARG A 80 14.54 -8.61 -3.01
N ALA A 81 14.56 -7.49 -3.71
CA ALA A 81 15.80 -6.82 -4.09
C ALA A 81 16.59 -6.41 -2.84
N ALA A 82 15.91 -5.89 -1.81
CA ALA A 82 16.52 -5.55 -0.53
C ALA A 82 17.00 -6.81 0.21
N ALA A 83 16.24 -7.91 0.19
CA ALA A 83 16.65 -9.19 0.78
C ALA A 83 17.94 -9.75 0.16
N ALA A 84 18.11 -9.59 -1.16
CA ALA A 84 19.33 -10.00 -1.86
C ALA A 84 20.54 -9.11 -1.52
N ALA A 85 20.31 -7.84 -1.17
CA ALA A 85 21.35 -6.88 -0.82
C ALA A 85 21.79 -6.96 0.66
N ASP A 86 20.89 -7.37 1.56
CA ASP A 86 21.16 -7.47 3.01
C ASP A 86 20.87 -8.89 3.56
N PRO A 87 21.90 -9.75 3.66
CA PRO A 87 21.76 -11.11 4.19
C PRO A 87 21.29 -11.16 5.65
N ALA A 88 21.54 -10.12 6.46
CA ALA A 88 21.12 -10.11 7.86
C ALA A 88 19.61 -9.94 8.01
N LEU A 89 18.95 -9.30 7.03
CA LEU A 89 17.50 -9.09 6.99
C LEU A 89 16.77 -9.96 5.96
N ALA A 90 17.50 -10.78 5.19
CA ALA A 90 16.97 -11.51 4.05
C ALA A 90 15.72 -12.35 4.35
N GLU A 91 15.72 -13.10 5.46
CA GLU A 91 14.57 -13.93 5.86
C GLU A 91 13.31 -13.07 6.10
N ARG A 92 13.45 -11.97 6.85
CA ARG A 92 12.35 -11.07 7.18
C ARG A 92 11.82 -10.32 5.95
N LEU A 93 12.72 -9.85 5.08
CA LEU A 93 12.36 -9.15 3.84
C LEU A 93 11.68 -10.10 2.84
N THR A 94 12.10 -11.37 2.79
CA THR A 94 11.43 -12.40 1.97
C THR A 94 10.03 -12.72 2.50
N ALA A 95 9.84 -12.76 3.82
CA ALA A 95 8.52 -12.91 4.42
C ALA A 95 7.60 -11.72 4.07
N ILE A 96 8.09 -10.48 4.21
CA ILE A 96 7.36 -9.27 3.80
C ILE A 96 6.97 -9.33 2.31
N ALA A 97 7.90 -9.72 1.43
CA ALA A 97 7.61 -9.85 0.00
C ALA A 97 6.50 -10.87 -0.28
N SER A 98 6.51 -12.00 0.43
CA SER A 98 5.52 -13.08 0.26
C SER A 98 4.12 -12.63 0.73
N ASP A 99 4.05 -11.93 1.87
CA ASP A 99 2.81 -11.34 2.37
C ASP A 99 2.26 -10.27 1.41
N LEU A 100 3.11 -9.40 0.86
CA LEU A 100 2.69 -8.38 -0.11
C LEU A 100 2.15 -8.99 -1.40
N GLU A 101 2.67 -10.14 -1.84
CA GLU A 101 2.10 -10.86 -2.98
C GLU A 101 0.76 -11.50 -2.66
N ALA A 102 0.61 -12.08 -1.47
CA ALA A 102 -0.68 -12.59 -1.01
C ALA A 102 -1.72 -11.45 -0.96
N GLN A 103 -1.33 -10.27 -0.50
CA GLN A 103 -2.18 -9.07 -0.53
C GLN A 103 -2.49 -8.63 -1.97
N ALA A 104 -1.50 -8.59 -2.86
CA ALA A 104 -1.71 -8.25 -4.27
C ALA A 104 -2.69 -9.21 -4.96
N ALA A 105 -2.61 -10.51 -4.64
CA ALA A 105 -3.57 -11.49 -5.12
C ALA A 105 -4.97 -11.26 -4.52
N ALA A 106 -5.07 -10.92 -3.24
CA ALA A 106 -6.34 -10.67 -2.56
C ALA A 106 -7.08 -9.42 -3.09
N VAL A 107 -6.36 -8.37 -3.53
CA VAL A 107 -6.97 -7.18 -4.15
C VAL A 107 -7.15 -7.31 -5.67
N SER A 108 -6.64 -8.37 -6.29
CA SER A 108 -6.73 -8.51 -7.74
C SER A 108 -8.17 -8.71 -8.20
N LEU A 109 -8.57 -7.95 -9.21
CA LEU A 109 -9.89 -8.10 -9.80
C LEU A 109 -10.04 -9.49 -10.43
N PRO A 110 -11.22 -10.15 -10.31
CA PRO A 110 -11.48 -11.41 -10.97
C PRO A 110 -11.18 -11.31 -12.46
N ARG A 111 -10.08 -11.94 -12.90
CA ARG A 111 -9.80 -12.02 -14.33
C ARG A 111 -10.84 -12.94 -14.95
N PRO A 112 -11.54 -12.51 -16.01
CA PRO A 112 -12.35 -13.43 -16.79
C PRO A 112 -11.46 -14.63 -17.13
N PRO A 113 -11.93 -15.88 -16.95
CA PRO A 113 -11.15 -17.03 -17.37
C PRO A 113 -10.78 -16.81 -18.83
N ALA A 114 -9.48 -16.78 -19.11
CA ALA A 114 -8.95 -16.47 -20.43
C ALA A 114 -9.41 -17.55 -21.40
N GLY A 115 -10.53 -17.30 -22.09
CA GLY A 115 -11.11 -18.19 -23.08
C GLY A 115 -11.57 -19.53 -22.51
N ALA A 116 -12.79 -19.59 -21.96
CA ALA A 116 -13.59 -20.77 -22.26
C ALA A 116 -13.72 -20.81 -23.80
N PRO A 117 -13.20 -21.84 -24.49
CA PRO A 117 -13.28 -21.89 -25.95
C PRO A 117 -14.74 -21.75 -26.32
N ALA A 118 -15.07 -20.67 -27.05
CA ALA A 118 -16.41 -20.45 -27.55
C ALA A 118 -16.88 -21.75 -28.18
N GLY A 119 -17.95 -22.33 -27.61
CA GLY A 119 -18.49 -23.61 -28.02
C GLY A 119 -18.62 -23.64 -29.53
N LYS A 120 -17.79 -24.46 -30.17
CA LYS A 120 -17.94 -24.84 -31.57
C LYS A 120 -19.14 -25.76 -31.66
N ASP A 121 -20.34 -25.18 -31.61
CA ASP A 121 -21.50 -25.84 -32.17
C ASP A 121 -21.36 -25.78 -33.70
N GLY A 122 -20.85 -26.87 -34.26
CA GLY A 122 -21.15 -27.30 -35.62
C GLY A 122 -20.38 -26.63 -36.78
N ALA A 123 -19.20 -27.15 -37.09
CA ALA A 123 -18.77 -27.30 -38.49
C ALA A 123 -17.66 -28.34 -38.60
N THR A 124 -18.05 -29.50 -39.11
CA THR A 124 -17.25 -30.69 -39.38
C THR A 124 -16.08 -30.39 -40.31
N GLY A 125 -14.88 -30.85 -39.96
CA GLY A 125 -13.85 -31.22 -40.94
C GLY A 125 -12.94 -30.11 -41.47
N ALA A 126 -12.04 -29.60 -40.62
CA ALA A 126 -10.68 -29.21 -41.06
C ALA A 126 -9.79 -29.14 -39.82
N SER A 127 -8.74 -29.95 -39.78
CA SER A 127 -7.68 -29.83 -38.76
C SER A 127 -7.13 -28.41 -38.77
N PRO A 128 -7.16 -27.67 -37.64
CA PRO A 128 -6.50 -26.38 -37.58
C PRO A 128 -4.99 -26.59 -37.72
N PRO A 129 -4.28 -25.76 -38.51
CA PRO A 129 -2.83 -25.77 -38.50
C PRO A 129 -2.34 -25.47 -37.08
N ALA A 130 -1.29 -26.18 -36.66
CA ALA A 130 -0.61 -25.96 -35.39
C ALA A 130 -0.32 -24.46 -35.21
N PRO A 131 -0.51 -23.89 -34.01
CA PRO A 131 -0.13 -22.51 -33.77
C PRO A 131 1.38 -22.40 -33.99
N THR A 132 1.77 -21.76 -35.07
CA THR A 132 3.10 -21.17 -35.20
C THR A 132 3.24 -20.21 -34.03
N SER A 133 4.22 -20.47 -33.17
CA SER A 133 4.68 -19.56 -32.12
C SER A 133 5.21 -18.26 -32.72
N GLY A 134 4.33 -17.45 -33.30
CA GLY A 134 4.57 -16.05 -33.58
C GLY A 134 4.27 -15.29 -32.32
N ALA A 135 5.27 -15.13 -31.46
CA ALA A 135 5.19 -14.22 -30.33
C ALA A 135 4.73 -12.85 -30.85
N PRO A 136 3.65 -12.24 -30.33
CA PRO A 136 3.41 -10.84 -30.58
C PRO A 136 4.55 -10.08 -29.92
N THR A 137 5.49 -9.61 -30.73
CA THR A 137 6.54 -8.65 -30.36
C THR A 137 5.92 -7.27 -30.11
N SER A 138 4.92 -7.18 -29.25
CA SER A 138 4.63 -5.95 -28.50
C SER A 138 5.41 -6.09 -27.20
N ALA A 139 6.72 -5.91 -27.31
CA ALA A 139 7.55 -5.61 -26.18
C ALA A 139 7.07 -4.25 -25.65
N ALA A 140 6.11 -4.28 -24.71
CA ALA A 140 5.96 -3.18 -23.77
C ALA A 140 7.38 -2.91 -23.26
N PRO A 141 7.90 -1.66 -23.36
CA PRO A 141 9.25 -1.37 -22.94
C PRO A 141 9.38 -1.84 -21.49
N ALA A 142 10.16 -2.90 -21.29
CA ALA A 142 10.53 -3.30 -19.94
C ALA A 142 11.12 -2.04 -19.31
N PRO A 143 10.62 -1.59 -18.15
CA PRO A 143 11.23 -0.45 -17.49
C PRO A 143 12.65 -0.86 -17.14
N SER A 144 13.60 -0.47 -17.99
CA SER A 144 15.03 -0.52 -17.75
C SER A 144 15.37 0.56 -16.72
N SER A 145 14.72 0.51 -15.56
CA SER A 145 15.25 1.16 -14.38
C SER A 145 16.42 0.29 -13.97
N THR A 146 17.64 0.77 -14.20
CA THR A 146 18.80 0.39 -13.40
C THR A 146 18.44 0.75 -11.95
N ALA A 147 17.70 -0.14 -11.30
CA ALA A 147 17.16 0.08 -9.98
C ALA A 147 18.36 0.18 -9.05
N ALA A 148 18.52 1.35 -8.43
CA ALA A 148 19.48 1.52 -7.35
C ALA A 148 19.28 0.39 -6.32
N PRO A 149 20.34 -0.07 -5.65
CA PRO A 149 20.21 -1.12 -4.63
C PRO A 149 19.09 -0.73 -3.66
N ALA A 150 18.15 -1.65 -3.47
CA ALA A 150 16.99 -1.40 -2.64
C ALA A 150 17.43 -1.25 -1.17
N ASP A 151 17.35 -0.03 -0.67
CA ASP A 151 17.67 0.34 0.70
C ASP A 151 16.52 -0.06 1.65
N PRO A 152 16.75 -0.88 2.69
CA PRO A 152 15.74 -1.25 3.67
C PRO A 152 15.05 -0.04 4.35
N VAL A 153 15.76 1.08 4.54
CA VAL A 153 15.18 2.32 5.11
C VAL A 153 14.20 2.96 4.13
N ARG A 154 14.53 2.94 2.84
CA ARG A 154 13.61 3.38 1.79
C ARG A 154 12.38 2.47 1.72
N LEU A 155 12.55 1.15 1.78
CA LEU A 155 11.44 0.20 1.81
C LEU A 155 10.51 0.44 3.00
N LEU A 156 11.06 0.71 4.19
CA LEU A 156 10.29 1.10 5.37
C LEU A 156 9.40 2.32 5.10
N ALA A 157 9.94 3.37 4.48
CA ALA A 157 9.18 4.57 4.12
C ALA A 157 8.07 4.26 3.10
N MET A 158 8.36 3.43 2.09
CA MET A 158 7.38 3.03 1.08
C MET A 158 6.25 2.15 1.65
N LEU A 159 6.54 1.26 2.62
CA LEU A 159 5.52 0.48 3.33
C LEU A 159 4.58 1.38 4.14
N ARG A 160 5.13 2.39 4.85
CA ARG A 160 4.32 3.38 5.59
C ARG A 160 3.44 4.18 4.65
N ASP A 161 4.00 4.71 3.57
CA ASP A 161 3.25 5.48 2.57
C ASP A 161 2.14 4.63 1.92
N SER A 162 2.46 3.40 1.51
CA SER A 162 1.46 2.47 0.95
C SER A 162 0.35 2.12 1.94
N SER A 163 0.68 1.96 3.22
CA SER A 163 -0.34 1.66 4.24
C SER A 163 -1.32 2.81 4.44
N LEU A 164 -0.84 4.07 4.46
CA LEU A 164 -1.69 5.26 4.57
C LEU A 164 -2.56 5.44 3.32
N ARG A 165 -2.00 5.25 2.12
CA ARG A 165 -2.78 5.29 0.87
C ARG A 165 -3.86 4.22 0.85
N SER A 166 -3.54 2.98 1.27
CA SER A 166 -4.51 1.89 1.28
C SER A 166 -5.64 2.11 2.29
N LEU A 167 -5.34 2.74 3.42
CA LEU A 167 -6.36 3.15 4.39
C LEU A 167 -7.22 4.31 3.86
N SER A 168 -6.64 5.25 3.12
CA SER A 168 -7.38 6.33 2.44
C SER A 168 -8.29 5.77 1.35
N ASP A 169 -7.76 4.91 0.47
CA ASP A 169 -8.52 4.26 -0.61
C ASP A 169 -9.67 3.42 -0.05
N ALA A 170 -9.52 2.87 1.16
CA ALA A 170 -10.57 2.11 1.83
C ALA A 170 -11.77 2.97 2.27
N VAL A 171 -11.59 4.28 2.51
CA VAL A 171 -12.69 5.18 2.94
C VAL A 171 -13.67 5.43 1.80
N ASP A 172 -13.16 5.57 0.58
CA ASP A 172 -13.96 5.90 -0.61
C ASP A 172 -14.44 4.65 -1.38
N ALA A 173 -13.94 3.46 -1.00
CA ALA A 173 -14.26 2.21 -1.66
C ALA A 173 -15.60 1.60 -1.22
N GLU A 174 -16.17 0.77 -2.09
CA GLU A 174 -17.36 -0.02 -1.75
C GLU A 174 -17.11 -0.96 -0.55
N PRO A 175 -18.14 -1.35 0.23
CA PRO A 175 -17.97 -2.07 1.51
C PRO A 175 -17.21 -3.40 1.44
N GLY A 176 -17.13 -4.05 0.28
CA GLY A 176 -16.31 -5.24 0.05
C GLY A 176 -14.83 -4.87 -0.12
N PRO A 177 -14.46 -4.17 -1.21
CA PRO A 177 -13.12 -3.64 -1.44
C PRO A 177 -12.52 -2.86 -0.26
N ALA A 178 -13.32 -2.04 0.42
CA ALA A 178 -12.91 -1.25 1.58
C ALA A 178 -12.29 -2.12 2.69
N ARG A 179 -12.90 -3.27 3.01
CA ARG A 179 -12.37 -4.18 4.04
C ARG A 179 -11.03 -4.79 3.62
N VAL A 180 -10.89 -5.14 2.35
CA VAL A 180 -9.64 -5.72 1.82
C VAL A 180 -8.52 -4.67 1.82
N LEU A 181 -8.80 -3.45 1.37
CA LEU A 181 -7.83 -2.35 1.37
C LEU A 181 -7.43 -1.93 2.80
N ALA A 182 -8.40 -1.83 3.72
CA ALA A 182 -8.12 -1.50 5.12
C ALA A 182 -7.27 -2.57 5.82
N SER A 183 -7.59 -3.86 5.62
CA SER A 183 -6.81 -4.97 6.18
C SER A 183 -5.40 -5.05 5.59
N ALA A 184 -5.25 -4.79 4.28
CA ALA A 184 -3.94 -4.70 3.63
C ALA A 184 -3.11 -3.55 4.21
N GLY A 185 -3.71 -2.35 4.34
CA GLY A 185 -3.07 -1.19 4.95
C GLY A 185 -2.62 -1.43 6.39
N ALA A 186 -3.48 -2.03 7.23
CA ALA A 186 -3.15 -2.38 8.61
C ALA A 186 -1.98 -3.38 8.70
N ASN A 187 -1.95 -4.40 7.85
CA ASN A 187 -0.85 -5.36 7.84
C ASN A 187 0.46 -4.73 7.31
N GLN A 188 0.41 -3.84 6.32
CA GLN A 188 1.57 -3.09 5.84
C GLN A 188 2.14 -2.17 6.93
N TRP A 189 1.28 -1.52 7.72
CA TRP A 189 1.70 -0.74 8.87
C TRP A 189 2.42 -1.61 9.91
N ARG A 190 1.87 -2.78 10.23
CA ARG A 190 2.51 -3.74 11.14
C ARG A 190 3.88 -4.19 10.63
N GLN A 191 3.99 -4.51 9.34
CA GLN A 191 5.27 -4.89 8.72
C GLN A 191 6.28 -3.75 8.77
N ALA A 192 5.85 -2.51 8.52
CA ALA A 192 6.70 -1.33 8.65
C ALA A 192 7.23 -1.17 10.08
N VAL A 193 6.39 -1.34 11.12
CA VAL A 193 6.84 -1.29 12.52
C VAL A 193 7.87 -2.39 12.82
N LEU A 194 7.61 -3.62 12.38
CA LEU A 194 8.51 -4.76 12.59
C LEU A 194 9.85 -4.61 11.84
N LEU A 195 9.84 -3.98 10.67
CA LEU A 195 11.05 -3.69 9.90
C LEU A 195 11.83 -2.53 10.54
N GLY A 196 11.15 -1.45 10.96
CA GLY A 196 11.78 -0.33 11.66
C GLY A 196 12.50 -0.76 12.94
N ALA A 197 11.85 -1.62 13.74
CA ALA A 197 12.48 -2.21 14.93
C ALA A 197 13.75 -3.00 14.60
N ALA A 198 13.73 -3.80 13.53
CA ALA A 198 14.89 -4.58 13.09
C ALA A 198 16.05 -3.68 12.59
N LEU A 199 15.72 -2.54 11.98
CA LEU A 199 16.68 -1.54 11.52
C LEU A 199 17.21 -0.63 12.63
N GLY A 200 16.68 -0.73 13.85
CA GLY A 200 16.97 0.21 14.93
C GLY A 200 16.50 1.64 14.63
N VAL A 201 15.62 1.82 13.64
CA VAL A 201 14.97 3.09 13.34
C VAL A 201 13.80 3.21 14.29
N GLY A 202 13.79 4.24 15.13
CA GLY A 202 12.79 4.46 16.16
C GLY A 202 11.37 4.13 15.67
N THR A 203 10.68 3.26 16.40
CA THR A 203 9.27 2.89 16.15
C THR A 203 8.31 3.97 16.62
N GLU A 204 8.81 5.16 16.93
CA GLU A 204 7.97 6.30 17.24
C GLU A 204 7.09 6.53 16.02
N LEU A 205 5.81 6.15 16.16
CA LEU A 205 4.77 6.66 15.30
C LEU A 205 5.00 8.16 15.22
N PRO A 206 5.01 8.79 14.03
CA PRO A 206 4.95 10.24 13.99
C PRO A 206 3.78 10.64 14.90
N ALA A 207 4.07 11.47 15.91
CA ALA A 207 3.06 11.90 16.86
C ALA A 207 1.83 12.33 16.06
N ALA A 208 0.62 11.92 16.46
CA ALA A 208 -0.60 12.25 15.72
C ALA A 208 -0.70 13.76 15.44
N ASP A 209 -0.09 14.57 16.31
CA ASP A 209 0.06 16.01 16.30
C ASP A 209 0.89 16.55 15.10
N ALA A 210 1.69 15.70 14.45
CA ALA A 210 2.46 16.04 13.26
C ALA A 210 1.64 15.97 11.96
N MET A 211 0.46 15.32 11.99
CA MET A 211 -0.55 15.45 10.93
C MET A 211 -1.48 16.59 11.34
N THR A 212 -1.19 17.80 10.86
CA THR A 212 -2.09 18.94 11.07
C THR A 212 -3.41 18.71 10.35
N ALA A 213 -4.52 19.10 10.95
CA ALA A 213 -5.86 19.01 10.36
C ALA A 213 -5.98 19.69 8.98
N ASP A 214 -5.06 20.60 8.65
CA ASP A 214 -4.91 21.21 7.31
C ASP A 214 -4.49 20.21 6.21
N ASP A 215 -3.80 19.10 6.54
CA ASP A 215 -3.47 18.02 5.59
C ASP A 215 -4.64 17.05 5.36
N LEU A 216 -5.68 17.10 6.19
CA LEU A 216 -6.91 16.31 6.07
C LEU A 216 -8.07 17.13 5.47
N GLY A 217 -7.73 18.05 4.56
CA GLY A 217 -8.61 19.12 4.06
C GLY A 217 -10.07 18.71 3.78
N PRO A 218 -11.07 19.44 4.33
CA PRO A 218 -12.50 19.18 4.16
C PRO A 218 -13.10 19.71 2.83
N GLU A 219 -12.29 20.03 1.82
CA GLU A 219 -12.72 20.89 0.70
C GLU A 219 -13.47 20.17 -0.45
N GLN A 220 -13.79 18.88 -0.38
CA GLN A 220 -14.52 18.19 -1.46
C GLN A 220 -15.66 17.29 -0.96
N GLY A 221 -16.80 17.91 -0.64
CA GLY A 221 -18.07 17.20 -0.49
C GLY A 221 -19.24 18.16 -0.23
N PRO A 222 -20.25 18.25 -1.10
CA PRO A 222 -21.36 19.19 -0.94
C PRO A 222 -22.21 18.80 0.28
N SER A 223 -22.38 19.76 1.19
CA SER A 223 -23.29 19.66 2.32
C SER A 223 -24.72 19.40 1.84
N VAL A 224 -25.19 18.16 1.97
CA VAL A 224 -26.62 17.85 1.94
C VAL A 224 -27.16 18.15 3.34
N GLY A 225 -27.96 19.21 3.42
CA GLY A 225 -28.59 19.66 4.68
C GLY A 225 -29.60 18.66 5.26
N PRO A 226 -30.03 18.86 6.51
CA PRO A 226 -30.89 17.93 7.22
C PRO A 226 -32.33 18.05 6.71
N ALA A 227 -32.75 17.10 5.87
CA ALA A 227 -34.15 16.93 5.51
C ALA A 227 -34.74 15.74 6.27
N GLY A 228 -35.75 16.05 7.10
CA GLY A 228 -36.91 15.17 7.27
C GLY A 228 -36.81 14.12 8.37
N SER A 229 -37.33 14.47 9.54
CA SER A 229 -37.93 13.51 10.46
C SER A 229 -38.98 12.67 9.72
N ALA A 230 -38.74 11.36 9.61
CA ALA A 230 -39.75 10.38 9.24
C ALA A 230 -39.81 9.31 10.35
N THR A 231 -40.91 9.35 11.09
CA THR A 231 -41.37 8.34 12.05
C THR A 231 -41.57 7.00 11.34
N PRO A 232 -41.09 5.87 11.89
CA PRO A 232 -41.62 4.57 11.51
C PRO A 232 -42.71 4.13 12.51
N SER A 233 -43.96 4.21 12.06
CA SER A 233 -45.06 3.38 12.57
C SER A 233 -45.12 2.09 11.77
N SER A 234 -44.97 0.95 12.43
CA SER A 234 -45.95 -0.17 12.49
C SER A 234 -45.25 -1.48 12.83
N GLU A 235 -45.74 -2.10 13.91
CA GLU A 235 -45.60 -3.52 14.24
C GLU A 235 -45.99 -4.44 13.07
N PRO A 236 -45.60 -5.72 13.14
CA PRO A 236 -46.67 -6.67 13.47
C PRO A 236 -46.30 -7.64 14.60
N ALA A 237 -47.33 -7.91 15.39
CA ALA A 237 -47.40 -8.92 16.42
C ALA A 237 -47.22 -10.34 15.86
N ALA A 238 -46.44 -11.15 16.58
CA ALA A 238 -46.61 -12.59 16.61
C ALA A 238 -46.31 -13.10 18.03
N SER A 239 -47.39 -13.40 18.75
CA SER A 239 -47.35 -14.15 20.00
C SER A 239 -47.11 -15.64 19.73
N GLY A 240 -46.30 -16.30 20.55
CA GLY A 240 -46.40 -17.75 20.72
C GLY A 240 -45.18 -18.39 21.36
N GLY A 241 -45.33 -18.86 22.59
CA GLY A 241 -44.55 -20.01 23.09
C GLY A 241 -43.76 -19.78 24.35
N VAL A 242 -44.44 -19.92 25.50
CA VAL A 242 -43.84 -20.04 26.83
C VAL A 242 -43.22 -21.43 26.99
N ALA A 243 -41.93 -21.50 27.35
CA ALA A 243 -41.37 -22.58 28.15
C ALA A 243 -40.20 -22.03 28.99
N SER A 244 -40.37 -22.17 30.29
CA SER A 244 -39.50 -21.67 31.36
C SER A 244 -38.73 -22.84 31.98
N ARG A 245 -37.54 -22.55 32.52
CA ARG A 245 -36.64 -23.39 33.38
C ARG A 245 -35.66 -24.28 32.61
N ASP A 246 -34.36 -24.34 32.91
CA ASP A 246 -33.67 -24.16 34.19
C ASP A 246 -32.39 -23.32 34.09
N ALA A 247 -32.20 -22.51 35.13
CA ALA A 247 -31.01 -21.72 35.38
C ALA A 247 -29.89 -22.61 35.94
N ALA A 248 -28.83 -22.77 35.17
CA ALA A 248 -27.53 -23.15 35.72
C ALA A 248 -26.76 -21.85 36.04
N SER A 249 -26.64 -21.55 37.34
CA SER A 249 -25.76 -20.52 37.87
C SER A 249 -24.31 -20.85 37.51
N GLY A 250 -23.83 -20.33 36.38
CA GLY A 250 -22.41 -20.29 36.06
C GLY A 250 -21.68 -19.29 36.97
N PRO A 251 -20.38 -19.49 37.24
CA PRO A 251 -19.61 -18.60 38.07
C PRO A 251 -19.60 -17.20 37.46
N THR A 252 -19.91 -16.21 38.29
CA THR A 252 -19.81 -14.77 37.98
C THR A 252 -18.34 -14.42 37.74
N GLY A 253 -17.82 -14.78 36.57
CA GLY A 253 -16.57 -14.22 36.06
C GLY A 253 -16.80 -12.74 35.88
N ALA A 254 -16.02 -11.91 36.59
CA ALA A 254 -15.99 -10.49 36.36
C ALA A 254 -15.76 -10.26 34.85
N GLY A 255 -16.80 -9.83 34.15
CA GLY A 255 -16.67 -9.47 32.75
C GLY A 255 -15.64 -8.34 32.62
N PRO A 256 -14.92 -8.26 31.49
CA PRO A 256 -13.97 -7.19 31.26
C PRO A 256 -14.68 -5.84 31.47
N ALA A 257 -14.02 -4.94 32.22
CA ALA A 257 -14.54 -3.60 32.51
C ALA A 257 -15.01 -2.93 31.22
N ARG A 258 -16.20 -2.34 31.25
CA ARG A 258 -16.74 -1.70 30.05
C ARG A 258 -15.98 -0.38 29.83
N PRO A 259 -15.73 0.03 28.58
CA PRO A 259 -14.98 1.26 28.28
C PRO A 259 -15.63 2.55 28.82
N GLU A 260 -16.90 2.47 29.25
CA GLU A 260 -17.60 3.56 29.94
C GLU A 260 -17.12 3.77 31.40
N ASP A 261 -16.34 2.83 31.95
CA ASP A 261 -15.87 2.85 33.34
C ASP A 261 -14.63 3.74 33.58
N CYS A 262 -14.10 4.44 32.57
CA CYS A 262 -13.14 5.52 32.77
C CYS A 262 -13.85 6.79 33.28
N ALA A 263 -14.48 6.71 34.45
CA ALA A 263 -15.13 7.82 35.14
C ALA A 263 -14.14 8.86 35.71
N GLY A 264 -12.83 8.68 35.49
CA GLY A 264 -11.76 9.59 35.89
C GLY A 264 -11.47 10.68 34.86
N THR A 265 -10.80 11.76 35.29
CA THR A 265 -10.23 12.73 34.35
C THR A 265 -9.20 12.00 33.48
N PRO A 266 -9.40 11.92 32.17
CA PRO A 266 -8.66 10.95 31.39
C PRO A 266 -7.23 11.47 31.21
N LEU A 267 -6.25 10.68 31.66
CA LEU A 267 -4.82 11.00 31.59
C LEU A 267 -4.23 10.44 30.29
N GLY A 268 -3.20 11.10 29.78
CA GLY A 268 -2.58 10.80 28.48
C GLY A 268 -3.14 11.63 27.30
N PRO A 269 -2.40 11.68 26.17
CA PRO A 269 -2.86 12.34 24.96
C PRO A 269 -4.21 11.78 24.52
N ALA A 270 -5.14 12.65 24.12
CA ALA A 270 -6.43 12.21 23.60
C ALA A 270 -6.27 11.32 22.36
N ALA A 271 -5.23 11.58 21.55
CA ALA A 271 -4.85 10.77 20.40
C ALA A 271 -4.51 9.32 20.79
N ASP A 272 -3.71 9.10 21.84
CA ASP A 272 -3.31 7.74 22.26
C ASP A 272 -4.50 6.91 22.72
N ARG A 273 -5.42 7.52 23.47
CA ARG A 273 -6.66 6.84 23.88
C ARG A 273 -7.53 6.48 22.69
N GLN A 274 -7.70 7.42 21.75
CA GLN A 274 -8.52 7.18 20.57
C GLN A 274 -7.90 6.14 19.65
N ALA A 275 -6.57 6.10 19.54
CA ALA A 275 -5.83 5.07 18.84
C ALA A 275 -6.00 3.69 19.51
N LEU A 276 -5.90 3.60 20.83
CA LEU A 276 -6.12 2.34 21.57
C LEU A 276 -7.57 1.86 21.46
N LEU A 277 -8.56 2.74 21.55
CA LEU A 277 -9.97 2.40 21.33
C LEU A 277 -10.21 1.89 19.90
N GLY A 278 -9.61 2.54 18.91
CA GLY A 278 -9.64 2.11 17.52
C GLY A 278 -9.01 0.72 17.33
N ALA A 279 -7.84 0.50 17.93
CA ALA A 279 -7.14 -0.78 17.90
C ALA A 279 -7.97 -1.89 18.54
N THR A 280 -8.50 -1.69 19.76
CA THR A 280 -9.37 -2.68 20.42
C THR A 280 -10.56 -3.05 19.55
N ARG A 281 -11.27 -2.07 18.96
CA ARG A 281 -12.40 -2.33 18.08
C ARG A 281 -12.00 -3.10 16.81
N ALA A 282 -10.86 -2.76 16.21
CA ALA A 282 -10.35 -3.45 15.02
C ALA A 282 -9.99 -4.91 15.32
N GLU A 283 -9.32 -5.18 16.43
CA GLU A 283 -8.96 -6.53 16.87
C GLU A 283 -10.20 -7.38 17.20
N GLU A 284 -11.22 -6.79 17.84
CA GLU A 284 -12.50 -7.47 18.09
C GLU A 284 -13.26 -7.80 16.80
N GLN A 285 -13.26 -6.90 15.81
CA GLN A 285 -13.86 -7.16 14.50
C GLN A 285 -13.10 -8.25 13.73
N ALA A 286 -11.77 -8.25 13.79
CA ALA A 286 -10.94 -9.29 13.19
C ALA A 286 -11.22 -10.66 13.84
N ARG A 287 -11.25 -10.72 15.18
CA ARG A 287 -11.64 -11.91 15.94
C ARG A 287 -12.99 -12.46 15.46
N TYR A 288 -14.01 -11.61 15.39
CA TYR A 288 -15.34 -12.00 14.92
C TYR A 288 -15.32 -12.53 13.47
N GLY A 289 -14.58 -11.85 12.58
CA GLY A 289 -14.41 -12.30 11.19
C GLY A 289 -13.81 -13.70 11.09
N TYR A 290 -12.80 -14.01 11.90
CA TYR A 290 -12.19 -15.35 11.94
C TYR A 290 -13.09 -16.40 12.60
N GLU A 291 -13.90 -16.03 13.59
CA GLU A 291 -14.92 -16.93 14.16
C GLU A 291 -16.00 -17.29 13.12
N VAL A 292 -16.45 -16.32 12.32
CA VAL A 292 -17.37 -16.56 11.20
C VAL A 292 -16.72 -17.41 10.12
N ALA A 293 -15.46 -17.13 9.76
CA ALA A 293 -14.72 -17.93 8.78
C ALA A 293 -14.55 -19.39 9.24
N ALA A 294 -14.26 -19.60 10.53
CA ALA A 294 -14.15 -20.94 11.11
C ALA A 294 -15.47 -21.73 10.98
N ALA A 295 -16.63 -21.07 11.05
CA ALA A 295 -17.93 -21.73 10.86
C ALA A 295 -18.21 -22.17 9.41
N LEU A 296 -17.49 -21.59 8.43
CA LEU A 296 -17.68 -21.86 7.00
C LEU A 296 -16.63 -22.82 6.41
N LEU A 297 -15.49 -23.01 7.09
CA LEU A 297 -14.38 -23.82 6.61
C LEU A 297 -14.53 -25.30 6.99
N PRO A 298 -14.15 -26.25 6.12
CA PRO A 298 -14.11 -27.68 6.45
C PRO A 298 -13.14 -28.02 7.59
N ASP A 299 -12.03 -27.26 7.69
CA ASP A 299 -11.09 -27.32 8.81
C ASP A 299 -11.08 -25.96 9.54
N PRO A 300 -11.70 -25.85 10.73
CA PRO A 300 -11.82 -24.59 11.46
C PRO A 300 -10.57 -24.25 12.28
N ALA A 301 -9.67 -25.21 12.53
CA ALA A 301 -8.55 -25.05 13.45
C ALA A 301 -7.64 -23.83 13.16
N PRO A 302 -7.20 -23.57 11.90
CA PRO A 302 -6.34 -22.42 11.61
C PRO A 302 -7.05 -21.08 11.83
N ALA A 303 -8.33 -20.97 11.47
CA ALA A 303 -9.11 -19.75 11.67
C ALA A 303 -9.34 -19.46 13.16
N LEU A 304 -9.60 -20.50 13.96
CA LEU A 304 -9.73 -20.36 15.42
C LEU A 304 -8.41 -19.94 16.09
N ALA A 305 -7.26 -20.44 15.61
CA ALA A 305 -5.95 -20.00 16.10
C ALA A 305 -5.70 -18.51 15.83
N LEU A 306 -6.07 -18.01 14.65
CA LEU A 306 -6.00 -16.58 14.31
C LEU A 306 -6.97 -15.76 15.18
N SER A 307 -8.21 -16.21 15.35
CA SER A 307 -9.17 -15.57 16.25
C SER A 307 -8.61 -15.44 17.68
N ALA A 308 -7.97 -16.48 18.21
CA ALA A 308 -7.35 -16.43 19.54
C ALA A 308 -6.20 -15.40 19.63
N ALA A 309 -5.39 -15.27 18.57
CA ALA A 309 -4.34 -14.25 18.51
C ALA A 309 -4.92 -12.82 18.53
N HIS A 310 -5.99 -12.57 17.78
CA HIS A 310 -6.69 -11.28 17.78
C HIS A 310 -7.36 -10.99 19.13
N ARG A 311 -7.91 -12.01 19.81
CA ARG A 311 -8.42 -11.85 21.18
C ARG A 311 -7.32 -11.37 22.13
N ALA A 312 -6.16 -12.03 22.13
CA ALA A 312 -5.03 -11.64 22.99
C ALA A 312 -4.52 -10.21 22.69
N ALA A 313 -4.54 -9.80 21.42
CA ALA A 313 -4.20 -8.44 21.02
C ALA A 313 -5.22 -7.41 21.51
N ALA A 314 -6.53 -7.69 21.40
CA ALA A 314 -7.59 -6.86 21.94
C ALA A 314 -7.48 -6.69 23.46
N ASP A 315 -7.21 -7.79 24.19
CA ASP A 315 -7.02 -7.78 25.64
C ASP A 315 -5.81 -6.92 26.03
N THR A 316 -4.68 -7.06 25.31
CA THR A 316 -3.48 -6.22 25.54
C THR A 316 -3.76 -4.74 25.31
N ALA A 317 -4.54 -4.39 24.28
CA ALA A 317 -4.94 -3.01 24.02
C ALA A 317 -5.87 -2.46 25.12
N ALA A 318 -6.80 -3.28 25.61
CA ALA A 318 -7.68 -2.94 26.72
C ALA A 318 -6.91 -2.73 28.04
N GLU A 319 -5.92 -3.56 28.36
CA GLU A 319 -5.05 -3.38 29.53
C GLU A 319 -4.27 -2.06 29.48
N ARG A 320 -3.72 -1.70 28.30
CA ARG A 320 -3.04 -0.42 28.10
C ARG A 320 -4.00 0.76 28.27
N LEU A 321 -5.23 0.64 27.77
CA LEU A 321 -6.26 1.65 27.94
C LEU A 321 -6.63 1.82 29.43
N ALA A 322 -6.75 0.71 30.17
CA ALA A 322 -7.01 0.74 31.61
C ALA A 322 -5.87 1.42 32.40
N ALA A 323 -4.61 1.16 32.04
CA ALA A 323 -3.45 1.80 32.66
C ALA A 323 -3.44 3.33 32.49
N LEU A 324 -3.97 3.85 31.37
CA LEU A 324 -4.17 5.28 31.15
C LEU A 324 -5.29 5.87 32.03
N CYS A 325 -6.22 5.04 32.52
CA CYS A 325 -7.33 5.47 33.38
C CYS A 325 -7.02 5.39 34.88
N GLU A 326 -6.13 4.50 35.34
CA GLU A 326 -5.84 4.29 36.78
C GLU A 326 -4.89 5.33 37.41
N THR A 327 -4.12 6.09 36.64
CA THR A 327 -3.08 7.00 37.19
C THR A 327 -3.63 8.27 37.87
N ALA A 328 -4.95 8.44 37.97
CA ALA A 328 -5.57 9.52 38.74
C ALA A 328 -5.67 9.17 40.24
N ALA A 329 -4.53 9.07 40.92
CA ALA A 329 -4.53 9.06 42.38
C ALA A 329 -5.27 10.33 42.88
N PRO A 330 -6.22 10.23 43.82
CA PRO A 330 -6.96 11.39 44.29
C PRO A 330 -5.96 12.39 44.84
N ARG A 331 -5.87 13.58 44.21
CA ARG A 331 -5.21 14.72 44.82
C ARG A 331 -5.85 14.88 46.19
N ARG A 332 -5.15 14.50 47.25
CA ARG A 332 -5.56 14.80 48.63
C ARG A 332 -5.92 16.28 48.61
N ARG A 333 -7.21 16.59 48.81
CA ARG A 333 -7.60 17.96 49.11
C ARG A 333 -6.78 18.33 50.33
N VAL A 334 -5.78 19.18 50.15
CA VAL A 334 -5.14 19.86 51.26
C VAL A 334 -6.27 20.70 51.84
N THR A 335 -6.92 20.16 52.87
CA THR A 335 -7.84 20.94 53.67
C THR A 335 -7.04 22.11 54.24
N PRO A 336 -7.56 23.36 54.20
CA PRO A 336 -6.87 24.54 54.73
C PRO A 336 -6.46 24.46 56.21
N SER A 337 -6.83 23.39 56.91
CA SER A 337 -6.54 23.15 58.32
C SER A 337 -5.10 22.66 58.59
N ASP A 338 -4.35 22.24 57.57
CA ASP A 338 -2.91 21.91 57.67
C ASP A 338 -2.03 23.11 57.26
N ARG A 339 -2.43 24.33 57.62
CA ARG A 339 -1.52 25.47 57.59
C ARG A 339 -0.63 25.37 58.83
N PRO A 340 0.67 25.01 58.72
CA PRO A 340 1.55 25.08 59.88
C PRO A 340 1.54 26.51 60.40
N SER A 341 1.31 26.63 61.71
CA SER A 341 1.38 27.89 62.43
C SER A 341 2.75 28.55 62.20
N ALA A 342 2.73 29.88 62.23
CA ALA A 342 3.81 30.82 61.92
C ALA A 342 5.24 30.39 62.33
N PRO A 343 6.27 30.85 61.57
CA PRO A 343 7.66 30.56 61.90
C PRO A 343 8.05 31.20 63.24
N ILE A 344 8.50 30.35 64.18
CA ILE A 344 9.26 30.78 65.35
C ILE A 344 10.59 31.37 64.86
N ARG A 345 10.83 32.63 65.21
CA ARG A 345 12.10 33.33 65.05
C ARG A 345 13.24 32.51 65.66
N VAL A 346 14.18 32.06 64.83
CA VAL A 346 15.48 31.55 65.26
C VAL A 346 16.52 32.67 65.05
N PRO A 347 17.34 33.01 66.06
CA PRO A 347 18.37 34.06 65.95
C PRO A 347 19.55 33.63 65.07
N PRO A 348 20.30 34.60 64.50
CA PRO A 348 21.41 34.33 63.59
C PRO A 348 22.67 33.96 64.40
N CYS A 349 23.24 32.78 64.14
CA CYS A 349 24.59 32.47 64.54
C CYS A 349 25.38 31.84 63.37
N ALA A 350 26.44 32.56 63.02
CA ALA A 350 27.77 32.05 62.68
C ALA A 350 27.89 31.06 61.50
N ASN A 351 28.18 31.67 60.35
CA ASN A 351 29.29 31.36 59.46
C ASN A 351 30.24 30.20 59.88
N SER A 352 30.36 29.19 59.01
CA SER A 352 31.60 28.43 58.82
C SER A 352 31.63 27.78 57.44
N ASN A 353 32.32 28.46 56.53
CA ASN A 353 33.25 27.93 55.54
C ASN A 353 33.25 26.40 55.33
N ARG A 354 32.84 25.96 54.13
CA ARG A 354 33.43 24.74 53.55
C ARG A 354 33.44 24.78 52.02
N THR A 355 34.53 25.32 51.51
CA THR A 355 35.43 24.71 50.51
C THR A 355 34.81 23.86 49.39
N THR A 356 34.82 24.41 48.18
CA THR A 356 34.84 23.71 46.88
C THR A 356 36.02 22.73 46.77
N PRO A 357 35.91 21.68 45.93
CA PRO A 357 36.58 21.74 44.62
C PRO A 357 35.66 21.23 43.50
N SER A 358 35.54 21.91 42.36
CA SER A 358 36.52 21.94 41.26
C SER A 358 36.89 20.53 40.76
N SER A 359 36.22 20.05 39.70
CA SER A 359 36.85 19.12 38.75
C SER A 359 36.10 19.00 37.41
N MET A 360 36.79 19.42 36.36
CA MET A 360 36.95 18.75 35.05
C MET A 360 35.74 18.59 34.11
N ARG A 361 35.53 19.65 33.32
CA ARG A 361 35.77 19.71 31.87
C ARG A 361 36.16 18.37 31.18
N ALA A 362 35.31 17.89 30.27
CA ALA A 362 35.71 17.06 29.15
C ALA A 362 35.09 17.62 27.86
N SER A 363 35.90 18.36 27.11
CA SER A 363 35.63 18.82 25.75
C SER A 363 35.86 17.64 24.79
N SER A 364 34.84 17.19 24.09
CA SER A 364 35.02 16.23 22.98
C SER A 364 35.36 16.99 21.68
N PRO A 365 36.38 16.55 20.92
CA PRO A 365 36.81 17.19 19.69
C PRO A 365 35.86 16.87 18.53
N ARG A 366 35.57 17.91 17.76
CA ARG A 366 34.83 17.89 16.50
C ARG A 366 35.78 17.41 15.39
N SER A 367 35.75 16.12 15.06
CA SER A 367 36.47 15.59 13.90
C SER A 367 35.72 15.92 12.61
N ALA A 368 36.35 16.72 11.74
CA ALA A 368 35.92 16.96 10.37
C ALA A 368 36.25 15.73 9.50
N PRO A 369 35.39 15.34 8.54
CA PRO A 369 35.75 14.35 7.54
C PRO A 369 36.64 14.96 6.44
N PRO A 370 37.58 14.17 5.86
CA PRO A 370 38.50 14.63 4.83
C PRO A 370 37.81 14.81 3.47
N SER A 371 38.15 15.92 2.81
CA SER A 371 37.84 16.19 1.41
C SER A 371 38.53 15.16 0.50
N GLY A 372 37.74 14.30 -0.15
CA GLY A 372 38.21 13.40 -1.21
C GLY A 372 38.20 14.08 -2.59
N PRO A 373 39.11 13.68 -3.50
CA PRO A 373 39.33 14.35 -4.80
C PRO A 373 38.21 14.05 -5.81
N GLY A 374 37.80 15.09 -6.52
CA GLY A 374 36.75 15.04 -7.55
C GLY A 374 37.16 14.24 -8.80
N PRO A 375 36.19 13.64 -9.51
CA PRO A 375 36.46 12.87 -10.71
C PRO A 375 36.75 13.78 -11.91
N SER A 376 37.86 13.46 -12.58
CA SER A 376 38.18 13.89 -13.94
C SER A 376 37.05 13.53 -14.89
N ARG A 377 36.59 14.51 -15.68
CA ARG A 377 35.69 14.30 -16.82
C ARG A 377 36.49 13.78 -18.04
N PRO A 378 35.90 12.91 -18.87
CA PRO A 378 36.36 12.68 -20.24
C PRO A 378 36.07 13.86 -21.17
#